data_AF-A0A9Q4GYL4-F1
#
_entry.id   AF-A0A9Q4GYL4-F1
#
_cell.length_a   1.000
_cell.length_b   1.000
_cell.length_c   1.000
_cell.angle_alpha   90.00
_cell.angle_beta   90.00
_cell.angle_gamma   90.00
#
_symmetry.space_group_name_H-M   'P 1'
#
loop_
_entity.id
_entity.type
_entity.pdbx_description
1 polymer ?
#
loop_
_entity_poly.entity_id
_entity_poly.type
_entity_poly.pdbx_seq_one_letter_code
_entity_poly.pdbx_strand_id
1 'polypeptide(L)' 'MDVRIVESLVMLKVGDGVLTMLFPVEHLARWEFGPWAPMMAWFRQRPGLTRAIGAAQVVGSLAVAASLSKTPGRAWPT' A
#
# COMPACT_ATOMS: atom_id res chain seq x y z
N MET A 1 8.33 0.26 17.41
CA MET A 1 8.51 -0.48 16.13
C MET A 1 9.75 0.09 15.46
N ASP A 2 10.60 -0.75 14.87
CA ASP A 2 11.82 -0.30 14.19
C ASP A 2 11.45 0.57 12.97
N VAL A 3 12.08 1.74 12.83
CA VAL A 3 11.82 2.69 11.72
C VAL A 3 12.01 2.01 10.36
N ARG A 4 13.00 1.13 10.21
CA ARG A 4 13.27 0.40 8.96
C ARG A 4 12.14 -0.55 8.61
N ILE A 5 11.54 -1.20 9.62
CA ILE A 5 10.38 -2.07 9.42
C ILE A 5 9.17 -1.23 8.97
N VAL A 6 8.93 -0.09 9.64
CA VAL A 6 7.81 0.79 9.26
C VAL A 6 8.01 1.37 7.86
N GLU A 7 9.21 1.84 7.53
CA GLU A 7 9.55 2.37 6.20
C GLU A 7 9.40 1.29 5.11
N SER A 8 9.80 0.05 5.39
CA SER A 8 9.58 -1.09 4.48
C SER A 8 8.10 -1.35 4.22
N LEU A 9 7.27 -1.30 5.28
CA LEU A 9 5.82 -1.43 5.14
C LEU A 9 5.21 -0.26 4.38
N VAL A 10 5.72 0.96 4.56
CA VAL A 10 5.29 2.14 3.79
C VAL A 10 5.62 1.96 2.32
N MET A 11 6.83 1.54 1.95
CA MET A 11 7.20 1.30 0.56
C MET A 11 6.28 0.27 -0.10
N LEU A 12 6.01 -0.84 0.58
CA LEU A 12 5.09 -1.87 0.09
C LEU A 12 3.66 -1.32 -0.11
N LYS A 13 3.14 -0.56 0.86
CA LYS A 13 1.80 0.02 0.79
C LYS A 13 1.66 1.12 -0.26
N VAL A 14 2.70 1.91 -0.50
CA VAL A 14 2.71 2.90 -1.58
C VAL A 14 2.64 2.19 -2.92
N GLY A 15 3.45 1.16 -3.13
CA GLY A 15 3.39 0.35 -4.36
C GLY A 15 2.01 -0.28 -4.58
N ASP A 16 1.47 -0.93 -3.55
CA ASP A 16 0.13 -1.53 -3.59
C ASP A 16 -0.97 -0.50 -3.88
N GLY A 17 -0.92 0.67 -3.22
CA GLY A 17 -1.88 1.75 -3.45
C GLY A 17 -1.81 2.34 -4.85
N VAL A 18 -0.61 2.49 -5.42
CA VAL A 18 -0.43 2.94 -6.81
C VAL A 18 -1.01 1.91 -7.80
N LEU A 19 -0.76 0.61 -7.61
CA LEU A 19 -1.33 -0.44 -8.45
C LEU A 19 -2.86 -0.49 -8.34
N THR A 20 -3.38 -0.37 -7.12
CA THR A 20 -4.82 -0.30 -6.83
C THR A 20 -5.47 0.93 -7.48
N MET A 21 -4.76 2.05 -7.55
CA MET A 21 -5.25 3.30 -8.15
C MET A 21 -5.20 3.30 -9.68
N LEU A 22 -4.11 2.80 -10.28
CA LEU A 22 -3.93 2.86 -11.74
C LEU A 22 -4.57 1.67 -12.46
N PHE A 23 -4.47 0.47 -11.86
CA PHE A 23 -4.91 -0.79 -12.45
C PHE A 23 -5.86 -1.55 -11.51
N PRO A 24 -6.96 -0.93 -11.05
CA PRO A 24 -7.82 -1.49 -10.00
C PRO A 24 -8.40 -2.86 -10.35
N VAL A 25 -8.78 -3.08 -11.61
CA VAL A 25 -9.43 -4.32 -12.03
C VAL A 25 -8.41 -5.44 -12.14
N GLU A 26 -7.30 -5.18 -12.83
CA GLU A 26 -6.24 -6.15 -13.09
C GLU A 26 -5.51 -6.51 -11.79
N HIS A 27 -5.24 -5.52 -10.92
CA HIS A 27 -4.64 -5.76 -9.62
C HIS A 27 -5.50 -6.69 -8.78
N LEU A 28 -6.78 -6.36 -8.59
CA LEU A 28 -7.68 -7.18 -7.77
C LEU A 28 -7.96 -8.55 -8.37
N ALA A 29 -8.08 -8.68 -9.69
CA ALA A 29 -8.27 -9.97 -10.35
C ALA A 29 -7.13 -10.94 -10.06
N ARG A 30 -5.88 -10.46 -9.98
CA ARG A 30 -4.72 -11.29 -9.64
C ARG A 30 -4.77 -11.84 -8.22
N TRP A 31 -5.48 -11.18 -7.31
CA TRP A 31 -5.62 -11.54 -5.91
C TRP A 31 -6.98 -12.15 -5.56
N GLU A 32 -7.85 -12.40 -6.56
CA GLU A 32 -9.18 -13.00 -6.39
C GLU A 32 -9.09 -14.52 -6.12
N PHE A 33 -8.41 -14.90 -5.04
CA PHE A 33 -8.25 -16.28 -4.59
C PHE A 33 -8.14 -16.37 -3.05
N GLY A 34 -8.41 -17.55 -2.49
CA GLY A 34 -8.36 -17.78 -1.04
C GLY A 34 -9.53 -17.14 -0.28
N PRO A 35 -9.42 -16.98 1.05
CA PRO A 35 -10.53 -16.53 1.90
C PRO A 35 -10.99 -15.09 1.61
N TRP A 36 -10.17 -14.30 0.93
CA TRP A 36 -10.45 -12.91 0.56
C TRP A 36 -11.07 -12.76 -0.83
N ALA A 37 -11.21 -13.84 -1.61
CA ALA A 37 -11.70 -13.79 -2.99
C ALA A 37 -13.04 -13.04 -3.14
N PRO A 38 -14.07 -13.24 -2.28
CA PRO A 38 -15.33 -12.50 -2.39
C PRO A 38 -15.15 -10.99 -2.22
N MET A 39 -14.25 -10.57 -1.33
CA MET A 39 -13.94 -9.16 -1.11
C MET A 39 -13.21 -8.56 -2.32
N MET A 40 -12.22 -9.28 -2.88
CA MET A 40 -11.52 -8.84 -4.09
C MET A 40 -12.46 -8.69 -5.28
N ALA A 41 -13.37 -9.66 -5.48
CA ALA A 41 -14.41 -9.60 -6.51
C ALA A 41 -15.32 -8.38 -6.33
N TRP A 42 -15.72 -8.07 -5.08
CA TRP A 42 -16.56 -6.91 -4.77
C TRP A 42 -15.88 -5.58 -5.11
N PHE A 43 -14.59 -5.42 -4.79
CA PHE A 43 -13.83 -4.23 -5.15
C PHE A 43 -13.55 -4.15 -6.65
N ARG A 44 -13.33 -5.30 -7.32
CA ARG A 44 -13.09 -5.35 -8.77
C ARG A 44 -14.28 -4.82 -9.56
N GLN A 45 -15.50 -5.08 -9.09
CA GLN A 45 -16.73 -4.57 -9.67
C GLN A 45 -16.95 -3.06 -9.44
N ARG A 46 -16.12 -2.41 -8.62
CA ARG A 46 -16.26 -0.98 -8.23
C ARG A 46 -14.96 -0.21 -8.48
N PRO A 47 -14.49 -0.12 -9.73
CA PRO A 47 -13.17 0.44 -10.02
C PRO A 47 -13.02 1.88 -9.52
N GLY A 48 -14.05 2.73 -9.61
CA GLY A 48 -13.99 4.10 -9.07
C GLY A 48 -13.72 4.18 -7.57
N LEU A 49 -14.41 3.35 -6.77
CA LEU A 49 -14.19 3.24 -5.33
C LEU A 49 -12.78 2.69 -5.03
N THR A 50 -12.37 1.64 -5.74
CA THR A 50 -11.05 1.04 -5.58
C THR A 50 -9.93 2.04 -5.86
N ARG A 51 -10.08 2.89 -6.89
CA ARG A 51 -9.12 3.97 -7.17
C ARG A 51 -9.02 4.96 -6.02
N ALA A 52 -10.15 5.37 -5.45
CA ALA A 52 -10.18 6.26 -4.30
C ALA A 52 -9.51 5.65 -3.07
N ILE A 53 -9.70 4.34 -2.84
CA ILE A 53 -9.03 3.61 -1.76
C ILE A 53 -7.51 3.55 -2.00
N GLY A 54 -7.07 3.24 -3.21
CA GLY A 54 -5.65 3.25 -3.58
C GLY A 54 -5.01 4.62 -3.36
N ALA A 55 -5.69 5.71 -3.77
CA ALA A 55 -5.23 7.07 -3.52
C ALA A 55 -5.14 7.38 -2.01
N ALA A 56 -6.17 7.03 -1.24
CA ALA A 56 -6.17 7.21 0.21
C ALA A 56 -5.05 6.40 0.90
N GLN A 57 -4.76 5.19 0.42
CA GLN A 57 -3.66 4.35 0.91
C GLN A 57 -2.30 5.00 0.64
N VAL A 58 -2.08 5.56 -0.55
CA VAL A 58 -0.84 6.30 -0.88
C VAL A 58 -0.70 7.52 0.03
N VAL A 59 -1.72 8.38 0.10
CA VAL A 59 -1.69 9.60 0.94
C VAL A 59 -1.45 9.25 2.41
N GLY A 60 -2.17 8.26 2.95
CA GLY A 60 -1.98 7.79 4.32
C GLY A 60 -0.58 7.23 4.57
N SER A 61 -0.03 6.47 3.62
CA SER A 61 1.32 5.90 3.73
C SER A 61 2.40 7.00 3.70
N LEU A 62 2.22 8.03 2.88
CA LEU A 62 3.11 9.19 2.84
C LEU A 62 3.03 10.01 4.14
N ALA A 63 1.84 10.18 4.72
CA ALA A 63 1.68 10.82 6.02
C ALA A 63 2.42 10.05 7.13
N VAL A 64 2.36 8.71 7.10
CA VAL A 64 3.14 7.86 8.02
C VAL A 64 4.64 8.05 7.79
N ALA A 65 5.14 8.00 6.55
CA ALA A 65 6.55 8.29 6.27
C ALA A 65 6.99 9.66 6.79
N ALA A 66 6.18 10.70 6.61
CA ALA A 66 6.49 12.05 7.08
C ALA A 66 6.60 12.14 8.62
N SER A 67 5.96 11.21 9.34
CA SER A 67 6.01 11.12 10.80
C SER A 67 7.19 10.30 11.35
N LEU A 68 7.93 9.59 10.49
CA LEU A 68 9.09 8.79 10.93
C LEU A 68 10.22 9.69 11.45
N SER A 69 10.98 9.15 12.42
CA SER A 69 12.14 9.84 12.98
C SER A 69 13.14 10.17 11.88
N LYS A 70 13.57 11.44 11.81
CA LYS A 70 14.54 11.94 10.83
C LYS A 70 15.98 11.78 11.30
N THR A 71 16.20 11.29 12.52
CA THR A 71 17.54 11.05 13.05
C THR A 71 18.17 9.89 12.28
N PRO A 72 19.27 10.10 11.54
CA PRO A 72 19.95 9.01 10.86
C PRO A 72 20.37 7.95 11.89
N GLY A 73 19.89 6.72 11.73
CA GLY A 73 20.40 5.59 12.51
C GLY A 73 21.88 5.38 12.22
N ARG A 74 22.61 4.74 13.16
CA ARG A 74 24.01 4.39 12.97
C ARG A 74 24.18 3.69 11.61
N ALA A 75 24.99 4.28 10.73
CA ALA A 75 25.34 3.66 9.46
C ALA A 75 25.90 2.26 9.73
N TRP A 76 25.58 1.31 8.85
CA TRP A 76 26.18 -0.01 8.94
C TRP A 76 27.71 0.17 8.89
N PRO A 77 28.48 -0.46 9.80
CA PRO A 77 29.93 -0.41 9.68
C PRO A 77 30.31 -1.06 8.34
N THR A 78 30.85 -0.27 7.43
CA THR A 78 31.45 -0.72 6.16
C THR A 78 32.75 -1.44 6.43
#